data_AF-C0FXD6-F1
#
_entry.id   AF-C0FXD6-F1
#
_cell.length_a   1.000
_cell.length_b   1.000
_cell.length_c   1.000
_cell.angle_alpha   90.00
_cell.angle_beta   90.00
_cell.angle_gamma   90.00
#
_symmetry.space_group_name_H-M   'P 1'
#
loop_
_entity.id
_entity.type
_entity.pdbx_description
1 polymer ?
#
loop_
_entity_poly.entity_id
_entity_poly.type
_entity_poly.pdbx_seq_one_letter_code
_entity_poly.pdbx_strand_id
1 'polypeptide(L)'
;MKTKILRKKLIVFLLSCMMVVGFIPVTSLAADQETVTITIPSTMHVQSGKLTVAKGEKMEDVILTIDEDYHENREITAKINQNWGTYGISLNMDPHYPPKFKISGWPKCDIDLSEWAIKKKPQPIIHTVSGNEPRSEGGKGYIVAIENNMEYRLKGTETWTTSKGDDTNHYSEEVEAGQTYEVRYKTNWTQLPSEIMEVYVPRYGQTVRAYGFLKTESYLYDGTAHTCEANEDYTIVGGITTAIDAGTYEISVIPAGDKTWRDGTRGAKTPTWEIKKANQDKPSAFICDKTVFTWSSRW
;
A
#
# COMPACT_ATOMS: atom_id res chain seq x y z
N MET A 1 74.27 49.72 8.70
CA MET A 1 75.03 48.68 9.43
C MET A 1 74.41 48.40 10.82
N LYS A 2 73.10 48.10 10.91
CA LYS A 2 72.38 47.83 12.19
C LYS A 2 71.40 46.64 12.14
N THR A 3 71.44 45.82 11.08
CA THR A 3 70.51 44.70 10.87
C THR A 3 71.11 43.32 11.14
N LYS A 4 72.43 43.21 11.33
CA LYS A 4 73.11 41.92 11.61
C LYS A 4 73.20 41.54 13.10
N ILE A 5 72.95 42.47 14.02
CA ILE A 5 73.02 42.21 15.48
C ILE A 5 71.64 41.77 16.07
N LEU A 6 70.53 42.10 15.41
CA LEU A 6 69.18 41.72 15.89
C LEU A 6 68.82 40.24 15.60
N ARG A 7 69.39 39.63 14.55
CA ARG A 7 69.11 38.23 14.19
C ARG A 7 69.75 37.20 15.13
N LYS A 8 70.83 37.55 15.84
CA LYS A 8 71.48 36.62 16.78
C LYS A 8 70.83 36.57 18.16
N LYS A 9 70.11 37.61 18.60
CA LYS A 9 69.40 37.63 19.90
C LYS A 9 67.99 37.01 19.82
N LEU A 10 67.34 37.04 18.64
CA LEU A 10 66.01 36.44 18.45
C LEU A 10 66.06 34.90 18.35
N ILE A 11 67.14 34.35 17.78
CA ILE A 11 67.32 32.88 17.63
C ILE A 11 67.65 32.21 18.97
N VAL A 12 68.34 32.90 19.89
CA VAL A 12 68.65 32.38 21.24
C VAL A 12 67.42 32.43 22.16
N PHE A 13 66.48 33.34 21.94
CA PHE A 13 65.24 33.42 22.72
C PHE A 13 64.21 32.34 22.30
N LEU A 14 64.19 31.96 21.02
CA LEU A 14 63.27 30.94 20.49
C LEU A 14 63.73 29.50 20.76
N LEU A 15 65.04 29.22 20.91
CA LEU A 15 65.50 27.90 21.32
C LEU A 15 65.41 27.65 22.84
N SER A 16 65.32 28.68 23.68
CA SER A 16 65.17 28.52 25.13
C SER A 16 63.74 28.21 25.57
N CYS A 17 62.75 28.34 24.69
CA CYS A 17 61.34 28.07 25.01
C CYS A 17 60.87 26.66 24.59
N MET A 18 61.74 25.86 23.94
CA MET A 18 61.43 24.49 23.52
C MET A 18 61.67 23.42 24.61
N MET A 19 61.88 23.78 25.88
CA MET A 19 62.26 22.78 26.89
C MET A 19 61.67 23.00 28.30
N VAL A 20 60.42 23.46 28.41
CA VAL A 20 59.64 23.26 29.65
C VAL A 20 58.21 22.84 29.28
N VAL A 21 57.99 21.54 29.42
CA VAL A 21 56.78 20.78 29.12
C VAL A 21 55.68 21.07 30.14
N GLY A 22 54.41 21.11 29.70
CA GLY A 22 53.25 21.08 30.58
C GLY A 22 51.92 21.14 29.84
N PHE A 23 51.48 20.00 29.32
CA PHE A 23 50.12 19.74 28.81
C PHE A 23 49.02 20.31 29.73
N ILE A 24 48.03 21.01 29.14
CA ILE A 24 46.57 21.04 29.44
C ILE A 24 45.92 21.99 28.40
N PRO A 25 44.70 21.69 27.91
CA PRO A 25 44.38 21.73 26.50
C PRO A 25 44.00 23.12 26.02
N VAL A 26 44.47 23.48 24.83
CA VAL A 26 43.81 24.52 24.04
C VAL A 26 42.45 23.96 23.66
N THR A 27 41.40 24.40 24.35
CA THR A 27 40.07 24.45 23.77
C THR A 27 40.23 25.12 22.42
N SER A 28 40.16 24.35 21.34
CA SER A 28 40.20 24.90 19.99
C SER A 28 39.00 25.83 19.89
N LEU A 29 39.29 27.13 19.96
CA LEU A 29 38.37 28.18 19.57
C LEU A 29 37.93 27.81 18.16
N ALA A 30 36.69 27.34 18.03
CA ALA A 30 36.11 26.95 16.77
C ALA A 30 36.31 28.12 15.80
N ALA A 31 37.19 27.92 14.82
CA ALA A 31 37.26 28.82 13.70
C ALA A 31 35.86 28.80 13.09
N ASP A 32 35.21 29.96 13.02
CA ASP A 32 33.96 30.16 12.30
C ASP A 32 34.08 29.42 10.96
N GLN A 33 33.48 28.23 10.88
CA GLN A 33 33.39 27.49 9.63
C GLN A 33 32.38 28.27 8.81
N GLU A 34 32.89 28.99 7.83
CA GLU A 34 32.11 29.70 6.83
C GLU A 34 31.29 28.65 6.06
N THR A 35 30.09 28.33 6.56
CA THR A 35 29.15 27.45 5.89
C THR A 35 28.58 28.22 4.71
N VAL A 36 28.92 27.79 3.49
CA VAL A 36 28.45 28.45 2.28
C VAL A 36 27.11 27.83 1.89
N THR A 37 26.03 28.58 2.09
CA THR A 37 24.73 28.23 1.52
C THR A 37 24.76 28.55 0.03
N ILE A 38 25.05 27.53 -0.79
CA ILE A 38 24.73 27.59 -2.22
C ILE A 38 23.21 27.73 -2.29
N THR A 39 22.66 28.49 -3.25
CA THR A 39 21.21 28.58 -3.49
C THR A 39 20.91 27.92 -4.82
N ILE A 40 20.19 26.80 -4.80
CA ILE A 40 19.70 26.08 -5.98
C ILE A 40 18.24 26.50 -6.21
N PRO A 41 17.80 26.65 -7.47
CA PRO A 41 16.40 26.94 -7.76
C PRO A 41 15.46 25.92 -7.11
N SER A 42 14.29 26.36 -6.65
CA SER A 42 13.28 25.51 -6.01
C SER A 42 12.74 24.37 -6.88
N THR A 43 13.09 24.37 -8.17
CA THR A 43 12.68 23.41 -9.19
C THR A 43 13.64 22.22 -9.31
N MET A 44 14.77 22.24 -8.58
CA MET A 44 15.75 21.15 -8.48
C MET A 44 15.51 20.30 -7.23
N HIS A 45 15.68 18.99 -7.39
CA HIS A 45 15.30 17.97 -6.44
C HIS A 45 16.43 16.95 -6.24
N VAL A 46 16.91 16.77 -5.00
CA VAL A 46 18.00 15.83 -4.69
C VAL A 46 17.52 14.37 -4.74
N GLN A 47 18.11 13.55 -5.61
CA GLN A 47 17.79 12.14 -5.79
C GLN A 47 18.56 11.20 -4.87
N SER A 48 19.85 11.48 -4.64
CA SER A 48 20.75 10.63 -3.86
C SER A 48 22.05 11.37 -3.51
N GLY A 49 22.81 10.81 -2.57
CA GLY A 49 24.13 11.29 -2.16
C GLY A 49 24.14 11.85 -0.73
N LYS A 50 25.35 11.97 -0.17
CA LYS A 50 25.56 12.56 1.15
C LYS A 50 25.34 14.08 1.07
N LEU A 51 24.32 14.58 1.77
CA LEU A 51 23.91 15.99 1.71
C LEU A 51 24.85 16.93 2.48
N THR A 52 25.66 16.38 3.37
CA THR A 52 26.64 17.13 4.16
C THR A 52 28.04 16.59 3.92
N VAL A 53 28.97 17.43 3.53
CA VAL A 53 30.37 17.03 3.28
C VAL A 53 31.31 18.01 3.98
N ALA A 54 32.22 17.47 4.79
CA ALA A 54 33.20 18.29 5.49
C ALA A 54 34.30 18.76 4.54
N LYS A 55 34.91 19.90 4.86
CA LYS A 55 36.05 20.43 4.13
C LYS A 55 37.14 19.38 3.91
N GLY A 56 37.57 19.23 2.65
CA GLY A 56 38.65 18.33 2.26
C GLY A 56 38.24 16.87 2.07
N GLU A 57 37.01 16.49 2.40
CA GLU A 57 36.48 15.16 2.04
C GLU A 57 36.13 15.10 0.56
N LYS A 58 36.28 13.93 -0.08
CA LYS A 58 35.77 13.75 -1.44
C LYS A 58 34.24 13.67 -1.39
N MET A 59 33.56 14.48 -2.19
CA MET A 59 32.11 14.33 -2.35
C MET A 59 31.77 13.00 -3.01
N GLU A 60 30.88 12.23 -2.39
CA GLU A 60 30.08 11.25 -3.13
C GLU A 60 29.15 12.01 -4.08
N ASP A 61 28.91 11.45 -5.26
CA ASP A 61 28.12 12.12 -6.28
C ASP A 61 26.70 12.38 -5.76
N VAL A 62 26.30 13.65 -5.70
CA VAL A 62 24.92 14.03 -5.38
C VAL A 62 24.18 14.20 -6.69
N ILE A 63 23.14 13.40 -6.91
CA ILE A 63 22.34 13.46 -8.13
C ILE A 63 21.12 14.33 -7.89
N LEU A 64 20.85 15.27 -8.79
CA LEU A 64 19.65 16.11 -8.80
C LEU A 64 18.83 15.85 -10.06
N THR A 65 17.53 16.06 -9.99
CA THR A 65 16.64 16.16 -11.16
C THR A 65 15.80 17.43 -11.09
N ILE A 66 15.24 17.84 -12.21
CA ILE A 66 14.30 18.96 -12.33
C ILE A 66 13.03 18.50 -13.01
N ASP A 67 11.92 19.16 -12.69
CA ASP A 67 10.62 18.96 -13.34
C ASP A 67 10.42 19.93 -14.54
N GLU A 68 11.39 20.81 -14.85
CA GLU A 68 11.26 21.91 -15.82
C GLU A 68 12.18 21.81 -17.05
N ASP A 69 11.86 22.65 -18.05
CA ASP A 69 12.34 22.62 -19.43
C ASP A 69 13.86 22.89 -19.59
N TYR A 70 14.47 22.30 -20.62
CA TYR A 70 15.94 22.18 -20.80
C TYR A 70 16.71 23.52 -20.85
N HIS A 71 16.06 24.63 -21.22
CA HIS A 71 16.73 25.87 -21.60
C HIS A 71 17.25 26.74 -20.43
N GLU A 72 16.63 26.69 -19.24
CA GLU A 72 17.06 27.50 -18.08
C GLU A 72 18.30 26.91 -17.35
N ASN A 73 18.64 25.66 -17.67
CA ASN A 73 19.59 24.84 -16.91
C ASN A 73 21.07 25.09 -17.21
N ARG A 74 21.38 25.56 -18.42
CA ARG A 74 22.77 25.86 -18.82
C ARG A 74 23.35 27.02 -18.03
N GLU A 75 22.55 28.02 -17.69
CA GLU A 75 23.00 29.17 -16.91
C GLU A 75 23.32 28.80 -15.46
N ILE A 76 22.53 27.93 -14.84
CA ILE A 76 22.74 27.46 -13.47
C ILE A 76 24.04 26.64 -13.38
N THR A 77 24.22 25.71 -14.32
CA THR A 77 25.44 24.90 -14.43
C THR A 77 26.69 25.78 -14.60
N ALA A 78 26.61 26.83 -15.43
CA ALA A 78 27.69 27.77 -15.62
C ALA A 78 28.03 28.57 -14.35
N LYS A 79 27.02 29.08 -13.63
CA LYS A 79 27.20 29.86 -12.39
C LYS A 79 27.86 29.04 -11.27
N ILE A 80 27.48 27.77 -11.10
CA ILE A 80 28.10 26.91 -10.08
C ILE A 80 29.54 26.57 -10.48
N ASN A 81 29.78 26.21 -11.74
CA ASN A 81 31.12 25.85 -12.21
C ASN A 81 32.10 27.03 -12.22
N GLN A 82 31.63 28.28 -12.39
CA GLN A 82 32.47 29.48 -12.22
C GLN A 82 33.05 29.60 -10.81
N ASN A 83 32.36 29.07 -9.80
CA ASN A 83 32.81 29.10 -8.41
C ASN A 83 33.62 27.86 -7.99
N TRP A 84 33.98 26.98 -8.93
CA TRP A 84 34.84 25.82 -8.67
C TRP A 84 36.14 26.21 -7.95
N GLY A 85 36.76 27.31 -8.37
CA GLY A 85 37.99 27.82 -7.75
C GLY A 85 37.83 28.17 -6.27
N THR A 86 36.64 28.59 -5.87
CA THR A 86 36.31 29.04 -4.52
C THR A 86 35.87 27.87 -3.63
N TYR A 87 34.96 27.02 -4.12
CA TYR A 87 34.31 26.00 -3.29
C TYR A 87 34.79 24.58 -3.56
N GLY A 88 35.45 24.31 -4.69
CA GLY A 88 35.95 22.98 -5.06
C GLY A 88 34.88 21.99 -5.51
N ILE A 89 33.68 22.49 -5.87
CA ILE A 89 32.53 21.69 -6.32
C ILE A 89 32.12 22.06 -7.75
N SER A 90 31.64 21.08 -8.50
CA SER A 90 31.17 21.23 -9.88
C SER A 90 29.76 20.66 -10.02
N LEU A 91 29.00 21.23 -10.96
CA LEU A 91 27.75 20.68 -11.43
C LEU A 91 27.93 20.19 -12.87
N ASN A 92 27.61 18.93 -13.13
CA ASN A 92 27.54 18.35 -14.46
C ASN A 92 26.08 18.03 -14.81
N MET A 93 25.66 18.27 -16.04
CA MET A 93 24.29 18.03 -16.50
C MET A 93 24.28 16.94 -17.58
N ASP A 94 23.49 15.89 -17.37
CA ASP A 94 23.06 14.94 -18.39
C ASP A 94 21.75 15.44 -19.02
N PRO A 95 21.75 15.77 -20.33
CA PRO A 95 20.59 16.35 -20.99
C PRO A 95 19.47 15.33 -21.31
N HIS A 96 19.68 14.02 -21.11
CA HIS A 96 18.65 13.02 -21.40
C HIS A 96 17.45 13.18 -20.49
N TYR A 97 16.25 13.23 -21.06
CA TYR A 97 15.02 13.40 -20.29
C TYR A 97 14.70 12.17 -19.41
N PRO A 98 14.43 12.34 -18.10
CA PRO A 98 14.49 13.60 -17.34
C PRO A 98 15.94 14.02 -17.05
N PRO A 99 16.30 15.30 -17.27
CA PRO A 99 17.67 15.76 -17.13
C PRO A 99 18.19 15.56 -15.70
N LYS A 100 19.41 15.04 -15.59
CA LYS A 100 20.07 14.76 -14.31
C LYS A 100 21.23 15.71 -14.12
N PHE A 101 21.35 16.28 -12.93
CA PHE A 101 22.54 16.99 -12.54
C PHE A 101 23.33 16.17 -11.54
N LYS A 102 24.64 16.31 -11.59
CA LYS A 102 25.58 15.63 -10.73
C LYS A 102 26.46 16.67 -10.08
N ILE A 103 26.35 16.82 -8.77
CA ILE A 103 27.28 17.59 -7.96
C ILE A 103 28.42 16.65 -7.56
N SER A 104 29.65 17.07 -7.83
CA SER A 104 30.84 16.34 -7.39
C SER A 104 32.02 17.29 -7.19
N GLY A 105 33.00 16.86 -6.39
CA GLY A 105 34.21 17.63 -6.17
C GLY A 105 34.95 17.31 -4.88
N TRP A 106 35.83 18.24 -4.50
CA TRP A 106 36.61 18.23 -3.26
C TRP A 106 36.37 19.56 -2.55
N PRO A 107 35.38 19.63 -1.64
CA PRO A 107 34.99 20.88 -1.02
C PRO A 107 36.14 21.57 -0.28
N LYS A 108 36.28 22.88 -0.50
CA LYS A 108 37.24 23.74 0.21
C LYS A 108 36.69 24.33 1.52
N CYS A 109 35.39 24.13 1.75
CA CYS A 109 34.62 24.51 2.93
C CYS A 109 33.63 23.38 3.25
N ASP A 110 32.97 23.47 4.40
CA ASP A 110 31.88 22.55 4.75
C ASP A 110 30.65 22.87 3.89
N ILE A 111 30.05 21.83 3.34
CA ILE A 111 28.89 21.91 2.47
C ILE A 111 27.70 21.27 3.17
N ASP A 112 26.58 21.98 3.25
CA ASP A 112 25.30 21.47 3.71
C ASP A 112 24.22 21.74 2.66
N LEU A 113 23.66 20.66 2.10
CA LEU A 113 22.60 20.66 1.10
C LEU A 113 21.27 20.16 1.68
N SER A 114 21.15 20.05 3.01
CA SER A 114 20.03 19.40 3.68
C SER A 114 18.70 20.11 3.45
N GLU A 115 18.71 21.43 3.25
CA GLU A 115 17.51 22.20 2.91
C GLU A 115 16.92 21.83 1.54
N TRP A 116 17.67 21.11 0.70
CA TRP A 116 17.27 20.71 -0.65
C TRP A 116 16.84 19.26 -0.76
N ALA A 117 16.84 18.51 0.34
CA ALA A 117 16.27 17.18 0.38
C ALA A 117 14.79 17.26 -0.06
N ILE A 118 14.40 16.44 -1.05
CA ILE A 118 13.01 16.36 -1.48
C ILE A 118 12.15 15.99 -0.28
N LYS A 119 11.25 16.89 0.14
CA LYS A 119 10.18 16.56 1.06
C LYS A 119 9.18 15.68 0.33
N LYS A 120 9.35 14.36 0.45
CA LYS A 120 8.44 13.39 -0.13
C LYS A 120 7.06 13.49 0.52
N LYS A 121 6.02 13.51 -0.30
CA LYS A 121 4.64 13.53 0.19
C LYS A 121 4.18 12.12 0.57
N PRO A 122 3.29 11.97 1.57
CA PRO A 122 2.64 10.69 1.81
C PRO A 122 1.76 10.29 0.62
N GLN A 123 1.66 8.99 0.36
CA GLN A 123 0.74 8.44 -0.65
C GLN A 123 -0.62 8.14 -0.04
N PRO A 124 -1.70 8.13 -0.86
CA PRO A 124 -3.02 7.73 -0.40
C PRO A 124 -3.02 6.29 0.11
N ILE A 125 -3.98 5.99 0.98
CA ILE A 125 -4.23 4.64 1.48
C ILE A 125 -4.88 3.81 0.36
N ILE A 126 -4.35 2.60 0.16
CA ILE A 126 -4.88 1.63 -0.80
C ILE A 126 -6.23 1.11 -0.28
N HIS A 127 -7.24 1.04 -1.14
CA HIS A 127 -8.58 0.53 -0.79
C HIS A 127 -9.14 -0.49 -1.79
N THR A 128 -8.40 -0.80 -2.85
CA THR A 128 -8.88 -1.61 -3.99
C THR A 128 -8.33 -3.03 -4.02
N VAL A 129 -7.25 -3.31 -3.27
CA VAL A 129 -6.57 -4.60 -3.28
C VAL A 129 -7.31 -5.61 -2.41
N SER A 130 -7.47 -6.85 -2.90
CA SER A 130 -8.14 -7.94 -2.17
C SER A 130 -7.43 -9.28 -2.38
N GLY A 131 -7.72 -10.26 -1.51
CA GLY A 131 -7.22 -11.63 -1.64
C GLY A 131 -8.28 -12.57 -2.19
N ASN A 132 -7.92 -13.36 -3.20
CA ASN A 132 -8.75 -14.41 -3.78
C ASN A 132 -8.19 -15.79 -3.44
N GLU A 133 -9.09 -16.71 -3.10
CA GLU A 133 -8.75 -18.11 -2.87
C GLU A 133 -8.26 -18.82 -4.16
N PRO A 134 -7.59 -19.98 -4.02
CA PRO A 134 -7.23 -20.83 -5.14
C PRO A 134 -8.42 -21.30 -5.98
N ARG A 135 -8.15 -21.71 -7.23
CA ARG A 135 -9.17 -22.34 -8.11
C ARG A 135 -9.45 -23.81 -7.78
N SER A 136 -8.53 -24.46 -7.08
CA SER A 136 -8.60 -25.88 -6.70
C SER A 136 -7.90 -26.10 -5.37
N GLU A 137 -8.24 -27.21 -4.71
CA GLU A 137 -7.59 -27.64 -3.47
C GLU A 137 -6.06 -27.78 -3.66
N GLY A 138 -5.29 -27.30 -2.68
CA GLY A 138 -3.82 -27.27 -2.74
C GLY A 138 -3.20 -26.25 -3.71
N GLY A 139 -4.02 -25.47 -4.43
CA GLY A 139 -3.55 -24.42 -5.33
C GLY A 139 -3.06 -23.16 -4.61
N LYS A 140 -2.49 -22.23 -5.38
CA LYS A 140 -2.10 -20.89 -4.92
C LYS A 140 -3.28 -19.93 -4.92
N GLY A 141 -3.26 -18.96 -4.00
CA GLY A 141 -4.20 -17.85 -3.97
C GLY A 141 -3.65 -16.66 -4.75
N TYR A 142 -4.42 -15.57 -4.79
CA TYR A 142 -4.06 -14.38 -5.56
C TYR A 142 -4.30 -13.10 -4.76
N ILE A 143 -3.35 -12.19 -4.75
CA ILE A 143 -3.59 -10.77 -4.43
C ILE A 143 -4.06 -10.11 -5.72
N VAL A 144 -5.22 -9.47 -5.72
CA VAL A 144 -5.88 -8.91 -6.92
C VAL A 144 -5.95 -7.38 -6.82
N ALA A 145 -5.99 -6.72 -7.98
CA ALA A 145 -5.90 -5.27 -8.15
C ALA A 145 -4.57 -4.69 -7.65
N ILE A 146 -3.52 -5.50 -7.65
CA ILE A 146 -2.17 -5.08 -7.29
C ILE A 146 -1.42 -4.59 -8.53
N GLU A 147 -1.00 -3.33 -8.51
CA GLU A 147 -0.40 -2.62 -9.65
C GLU A 147 1.14 -2.68 -9.62
N ASN A 148 1.77 -2.30 -10.73
CA ASN A 148 3.24 -2.33 -10.91
C ASN A 148 4.01 -1.37 -9.99
N ASN A 149 3.35 -0.32 -9.50
CA ASN A 149 3.86 0.63 -8.52
C ASN A 149 3.67 0.14 -7.07
N MET A 150 3.09 -1.05 -6.86
CA MET A 150 2.85 -1.64 -5.55
C MET A 150 3.82 -2.79 -5.25
N GLU A 151 4.05 -3.00 -3.96
CA GLU A 151 4.83 -4.10 -3.43
C GLU A 151 4.08 -4.80 -2.31
N TYR A 152 4.38 -6.08 -2.13
CA TYR A 152 3.76 -6.92 -1.13
C TYR A 152 4.78 -7.77 -0.39
N ARG A 153 4.43 -8.21 0.81
CA ARG A 153 5.19 -9.19 1.58
C ARG A 153 4.27 -10.00 2.47
N LEU A 154 4.73 -11.18 2.87
CA LEU A 154 4.03 -11.93 3.92
C LEU A 154 4.07 -11.11 5.22
N LYS A 155 2.93 -10.99 5.91
CA LYS A 155 2.82 -10.17 7.12
C LYS A 155 3.90 -10.55 8.13
N GLY A 156 4.64 -9.55 8.61
CA GLY A 156 5.73 -9.72 9.57
C GLY A 156 7.09 -10.12 8.99
N THR A 157 7.23 -10.27 7.66
CA THR A 157 8.57 -10.43 7.05
C THR A 157 9.20 -9.08 6.72
N GLU A 158 10.51 -9.04 6.45
CA GLU A 158 11.22 -7.79 6.16
C GLU A 158 11.27 -7.47 4.67
N THR A 159 11.37 -8.51 3.83
CA THR A 159 11.61 -8.36 2.39
C THR A 159 10.32 -8.09 1.62
N TRP A 160 10.30 -6.97 0.89
CA TRP A 160 9.23 -6.62 -0.03
C TRP A 160 9.47 -7.19 -1.42
N THR A 161 8.41 -7.75 -2.01
CA THR A 161 8.38 -8.21 -3.40
C THR A 161 7.65 -7.18 -4.24
N THR A 162 8.31 -6.71 -5.30
CA THR A 162 7.72 -5.82 -6.29
C THR A 162 6.69 -6.60 -7.13
N SER A 163 5.47 -6.07 -7.22
CA SER A 163 4.45 -6.60 -8.15
C SER A 163 4.96 -6.56 -9.58
N LYS A 164 4.70 -7.63 -10.33
CA LYS A 164 5.06 -7.81 -11.73
C LYS A 164 4.05 -7.19 -12.67
N GLY A 165 3.00 -6.54 -12.16
CA GLY A 165 1.89 -6.03 -12.96
C GLY A 165 2.38 -5.34 -14.23
N ASP A 166 1.83 -5.73 -15.36
CA ASP A 166 2.00 -5.01 -16.62
C ASP A 166 0.73 -4.20 -16.91
N ASP A 167 0.87 -3.21 -17.77
CA ASP A 167 -0.18 -2.36 -18.30
C ASP A 167 -1.14 -3.12 -19.25
N THR A 168 -0.90 -4.41 -19.51
CA THR A 168 -1.60 -5.18 -20.54
C THR A 168 -2.56 -6.25 -20.04
N ASN A 169 -2.49 -6.74 -18.80
CA ASN A 169 -3.56 -7.54 -18.14
C ASN A 169 -3.26 -8.10 -16.74
N HIS A 170 -2.05 -7.95 -16.20
CA HIS A 170 -1.66 -8.65 -14.96
C HIS A 170 -1.96 -7.83 -13.69
N TYR A 171 -3.23 -7.74 -13.29
CA TYR A 171 -3.67 -7.13 -12.02
C TYR A 171 -3.69 -8.11 -10.85
N SER A 172 -2.87 -9.16 -10.87
CA SER A 172 -2.85 -10.13 -9.78
C SER A 172 -1.51 -10.81 -9.58
N GLU A 173 -1.16 -11.05 -8.32
CA GLU A 173 0.05 -11.76 -7.88
C GLU A 173 -0.31 -13.08 -7.22
N GLU A 174 0.30 -14.16 -7.68
CA GLU A 174 0.11 -15.49 -7.13
C GLU A 174 0.90 -15.67 -5.83
N VAL A 175 0.23 -16.10 -4.77
CA VAL A 175 0.80 -16.21 -3.42
C VAL A 175 0.28 -17.43 -2.66
N GLU A 176 0.87 -17.73 -1.49
CA GLU A 176 0.38 -18.81 -0.64
C GLU A 176 -1.00 -18.49 -0.07
N ALA A 177 -1.90 -19.46 -0.17
CA ALA A 177 -3.24 -19.35 0.39
C ALA A 177 -3.24 -19.56 1.92
N GLY A 178 -4.21 -18.95 2.60
CA GLY A 178 -4.35 -19.00 4.06
C GLY A 178 -3.35 -18.11 4.81
N GLN A 179 -2.83 -17.08 4.16
CA GLN A 179 -1.85 -16.15 4.70
C GLN A 179 -2.35 -14.72 4.61
N THR A 180 -1.83 -13.85 5.48
CA THR A 180 -2.06 -12.39 5.37
C THR A 180 -0.83 -11.73 4.79
N TYR A 181 -1.04 -10.91 3.78
CA TYR A 181 0.01 -10.13 3.12
C TYR A 181 -0.13 -8.65 3.48
N GLU A 182 0.99 -7.98 3.63
CA GLU A 182 1.06 -6.53 3.73
C GLU A 182 1.34 -5.97 2.33
N VAL A 183 0.55 -5.01 1.90
CA VAL A 183 0.62 -4.38 0.58
C VAL A 183 0.73 -2.87 0.74
N ARG A 184 1.55 -2.22 -0.08
CA ARG A 184 1.67 -0.76 -0.11
C ARG A 184 2.10 -0.27 -1.49
N TYR A 185 1.90 1.02 -1.75
CA TYR A 185 2.59 1.68 -2.84
C TYR A 185 4.07 1.81 -2.50
N LYS A 186 4.93 1.51 -3.47
CA LYS A 186 6.39 1.69 -3.36
C LYS A 186 6.70 3.16 -3.16
N THR A 187 7.83 3.43 -2.50
CA THR A 187 8.38 4.79 -2.60
C THR A 187 8.74 5.11 -4.04
N ASN A 188 8.48 6.34 -4.44
CA ASN A 188 9.02 6.91 -5.67
C ASN A 188 9.79 8.19 -5.34
N TRP A 189 10.13 8.98 -6.35
CA TRP A 189 10.99 10.15 -6.19
C TRP A 189 10.30 11.29 -5.43
N THR A 190 8.98 11.45 -5.58
CA THR A 190 8.20 12.54 -4.99
C THR A 190 7.40 12.08 -3.77
N GLN A 191 7.28 10.77 -3.55
CA GLN A 191 6.38 10.19 -2.56
C GLN A 191 7.02 9.11 -1.68
N LEU A 192 6.71 9.16 -0.39
CA LEU A 192 6.99 8.10 0.58
C LEU A 192 6.17 6.84 0.22
N PRO A 193 6.50 5.65 0.74
CA PRO A 193 5.57 4.54 0.66
C PRO A 193 4.20 4.93 1.25
N SER A 194 3.12 4.33 0.75
CA SER A 194 1.82 4.47 1.42
C SER A 194 1.84 3.80 2.79
N GLU A 195 0.79 4.06 3.57
CA GLU A 195 0.45 3.18 4.68
C GLU A 195 0.24 1.74 4.20
N ILE A 196 0.47 0.80 5.12
CA ILE A 196 0.34 -0.63 4.86
C ILE A 196 -1.14 -1.01 4.90
N MET A 197 -1.59 -1.70 3.86
CA MET A 197 -2.87 -2.42 3.83
C MET A 197 -2.61 -3.91 4.10
N GLU A 198 -3.43 -4.52 4.96
CA GLU A 198 -3.40 -5.96 5.19
C GLU A 198 -4.43 -6.67 4.30
N VAL A 199 -3.98 -7.69 3.58
CA VAL A 199 -4.78 -8.46 2.63
C VAL A 199 -4.71 -9.93 3.01
N TYR A 200 -5.83 -10.47 3.51
CA TYR A 200 -5.95 -11.91 3.75
C TYR A 200 -6.27 -12.64 2.44
N VAL A 201 -5.50 -13.68 2.13
CA VAL A 201 -5.72 -14.56 0.98
C VAL A 201 -6.31 -15.88 1.49
N PRO A 202 -7.60 -16.18 1.25
CA PRO A 202 -8.24 -17.35 1.84
C PRO A 202 -7.73 -18.68 1.29
N ARG A 203 -7.89 -19.75 2.05
CA ARG A 203 -7.69 -21.13 1.55
C ARG A 203 -8.80 -21.54 0.60
N TYR A 204 -8.54 -22.53 -0.24
CA TYR A 204 -9.57 -23.09 -1.11
C TYR A 204 -10.79 -23.52 -0.29
N GLY A 205 -11.99 -23.04 -0.66
CA GLY A 205 -13.24 -23.40 0.01
C GLY A 205 -13.51 -22.66 1.32
N GLN A 206 -12.67 -21.69 1.71
CA GLN A 206 -12.99 -20.79 2.83
C GLN A 206 -13.94 -19.66 2.41
N THR A 207 -14.13 -19.42 1.12
CA THR A 207 -15.08 -18.40 0.66
C THR A 207 -16.42 -19.03 0.29
N VAL A 208 -17.52 -18.59 0.89
CA VAL A 208 -18.85 -19.08 0.51
C VAL A 208 -19.32 -18.45 -0.81
N ARG A 209 -19.86 -19.28 -1.72
CA ARG A 209 -20.51 -18.80 -2.94
C ARG A 209 -21.95 -18.45 -2.61
N ALA A 210 -22.33 -17.17 -2.70
CA ALA A 210 -23.63 -16.63 -2.26
C ALA A 210 -24.90 -17.18 -2.95
N TYR A 211 -24.81 -18.28 -3.72
CA TYR A 211 -25.93 -18.93 -4.38
C TYR A 211 -26.29 -20.22 -3.65
N GLY A 212 -27.58 -20.44 -3.39
CA GLY A 212 -28.07 -21.63 -2.70
C GLY A 212 -27.71 -21.60 -1.21
N PHE A 213 -28.38 -20.76 -0.42
CA PHE A 213 -28.17 -20.74 1.05
C PHE A 213 -28.74 -22.00 1.71
N LEU A 214 -29.81 -22.52 1.13
CA LEU A 214 -30.63 -23.59 1.68
C LEU A 214 -30.52 -24.85 0.83
N LYS A 215 -30.67 -26.00 1.47
CA LYS A 215 -30.81 -27.29 0.77
C LYS A 215 -32.09 -27.34 -0.06
N THR A 216 -33.12 -26.63 0.39
CA THR A 216 -34.41 -26.52 -0.26
C THR A 216 -34.96 -25.12 -0.03
N GLU A 217 -35.17 -24.38 -1.12
CA GLU A 217 -35.64 -22.99 -1.07
C GLU A 217 -37.17 -22.88 -1.16
N SER A 218 -37.85 -23.93 -1.67
CA SER A 218 -39.30 -23.96 -1.79
C SER A 218 -39.91 -25.33 -1.53
N TYR A 219 -41.01 -25.37 -0.77
CA TYR A 219 -41.87 -26.53 -0.57
C TYR A 219 -43.24 -26.29 -1.24
N LEU A 220 -44.01 -27.37 -1.47
CA LEU A 220 -45.43 -27.28 -1.83
C LEU A 220 -46.27 -27.48 -0.57
N TYR A 221 -47.29 -26.65 -0.38
CA TYR A 221 -48.22 -26.79 0.74
C TYR A 221 -48.94 -28.14 0.69
N ASP A 222 -48.76 -28.96 1.72
CA ASP A 222 -49.36 -30.28 1.89
C ASP A 222 -50.03 -30.46 3.27
N GLY A 223 -50.12 -29.38 4.06
CA GLY A 223 -50.68 -29.39 5.41
C GLY A 223 -49.75 -29.93 6.49
N THR A 224 -48.47 -30.19 6.16
CA THR A 224 -47.46 -30.64 7.13
C THR A 224 -46.42 -29.55 7.41
N ALA A 225 -45.72 -29.66 8.53
CA ALA A 225 -44.66 -28.72 8.88
C ALA A 225 -43.42 -28.98 8.02
N HIS A 226 -42.98 -27.97 7.29
CA HIS A 226 -41.72 -27.97 6.55
C HIS A 226 -40.66 -27.23 7.35
N THR A 227 -39.43 -27.74 7.35
CA THR A 227 -38.28 -27.11 8.01
C THR A 227 -37.20 -26.83 6.99
N CYS A 228 -36.79 -25.57 6.86
CA CYS A 228 -35.68 -25.21 5.99
C CYS A 228 -34.35 -25.59 6.65
N GLU A 229 -33.40 -26.08 5.85
CA GLU A 229 -32.05 -26.42 6.30
C GLU A 229 -31.01 -25.65 5.49
N ALA A 230 -30.01 -25.09 6.17
CA ALA A 230 -28.86 -24.50 5.52
C ALA A 230 -28.00 -25.56 4.81
N ASN A 231 -27.35 -25.17 3.71
CA ASN A 231 -26.27 -25.94 3.11
C ASN A 231 -25.03 -25.96 4.02
N GLU A 232 -24.08 -26.86 3.75
CA GLU A 232 -22.85 -27.05 4.54
C GLU A 232 -21.93 -25.81 4.64
N ASP A 233 -22.15 -24.83 3.76
CA ASP A 233 -21.45 -23.55 3.75
C ASP A 233 -22.01 -22.54 4.76
N TYR A 234 -23.18 -22.79 5.35
CA TYR A 234 -23.92 -21.79 6.12
C TYR A 234 -24.40 -22.32 7.48
N THR A 235 -24.61 -21.41 8.41
CA THR A 235 -25.27 -21.67 9.70
C THR A 235 -26.44 -20.72 9.86
N ILE A 236 -27.64 -21.25 10.13
CA ILE A 236 -28.81 -20.45 10.46
C ILE A 236 -28.65 -19.96 11.90
N VAL A 237 -28.74 -18.64 12.09
CA VAL A 237 -28.58 -17.97 13.39
C VAL A 237 -29.85 -17.29 13.87
N GLY A 238 -30.91 -17.26 13.06
CA GLY A 238 -32.20 -16.72 13.47
C GLY A 238 -33.27 -16.78 12.38
N GLY A 239 -34.48 -16.34 12.73
CA GLY A 239 -35.65 -16.32 11.87
C GLY A 239 -36.55 -17.55 12.00
N ILE A 240 -37.47 -17.72 11.05
CA ILE A 240 -38.48 -18.80 11.08
C ILE A 240 -37.94 -19.98 10.26
N THR A 241 -37.52 -21.04 10.94
CA THR A 241 -36.97 -22.23 10.28
C THR A 241 -38.00 -23.31 10.01
N THR A 242 -39.17 -23.26 10.65
CA THR A 242 -40.23 -24.25 10.51
C THR A 242 -41.58 -23.55 10.37
N ALA A 243 -42.36 -23.94 9.37
CA ALA A 243 -43.70 -23.40 9.10
C ALA A 243 -44.61 -24.45 8.46
N ILE A 244 -45.93 -24.23 8.56
CA ILE A 244 -46.96 -25.09 7.96
C ILE A 244 -47.66 -24.36 6.82
N ASP A 245 -48.04 -23.10 7.05
CA ASP A 245 -48.87 -22.35 6.11
C ASP A 245 -48.12 -21.97 4.84
N ALA A 246 -48.86 -21.76 3.75
CA ALA A 246 -48.27 -21.20 2.54
C ALA A 246 -47.83 -19.75 2.79
N GLY A 247 -46.58 -19.43 2.47
CA GLY A 247 -46.00 -18.13 2.75
C GLY A 247 -44.52 -18.06 2.43
N THR A 248 -43.96 -16.85 2.58
CA THR A 248 -42.53 -16.58 2.47
C THR A 248 -42.01 -16.26 3.86
N TYR A 249 -40.93 -16.92 4.24
CA TYR A 249 -40.35 -16.88 5.57
C TYR A 249 -38.91 -16.39 5.50
N GLU A 250 -38.54 -15.48 6.40
CA GLU A 250 -37.18 -14.95 6.48
C GLU A 250 -36.36 -15.72 7.51
N ILE A 251 -35.10 -15.95 7.16
CA ILE A 251 -34.08 -16.51 8.06
C ILE A 251 -32.84 -15.64 8.03
N SER A 252 -31.97 -15.80 9.03
CA SER A 252 -30.68 -15.13 9.11
C SER A 252 -29.57 -16.17 9.09
N VAL A 253 -28.60 -16.01 8.20
CA VAL A 253 -27.49 -16.97 8.00
C VAL A 253 -26.13 -16.28 8.06
N ILE A 254 -25.13 -16.99 8.58
CA ILE A 254 -23.70 -16.63 8.55
C ILE A 254 -22.90 -17.74 7.84
N PRO A 255 -21.68 -17.46 7.34
CA PRO A 255 -20.79 -18.50 6.86
C PRO A 255 -20.46 -19.50 7.98
N ALA A 256 -20.46 -20.79 7.66
CA ALA A 256 -20.15 -21.85 8.61
C ALA A 256 -18.65 -21.93 8.92
N GLY A 257 -18.29 -22.32 10.15
CA GLY A 257 -16.91 -22.61 10.53
C GLY A 257 -15.97 -21.40 10.42
N ASP A 258 -14.84 -21.56 9.73
CA ASP A 258 -13.85 -20.51 9.46
C ASP A 258 -14.09 -19.77 8.13
N LYS A 259 -15.21 -20.06 7.44
CA LYS A 259 -15.53 -19.45 6.15
C LYS A 259 -15.90 -17.96 6.27
N THR A 260 -15.81 -17.24 5.15
CA THR A 260 -16.20 -15.83 5.01
C THR A 260 -17.01 -15.61 3.74
N TRP A 261 -17.76 -14.51 3.70
CA TRP A 261 -18.33 -14.02 2.45
C TRP A 261 -17.24 -13.63 1.45
N ARG A 262 -17.62 -13.46 0.18
CA ARG A 262 -16.71 -12.96 -0.86
C ARG A 262 -16.14 -11.58 -0.55
N ASP A 263 -16.85 -10.76 0.22
CA ASP A 263 -16.39 -9.45 0.70
C ASP A 263 -15.48 -9.53 1.94
N GLY A 264 -15.16 -10.75 2.40
CA GLY A 264 -14.31 -11.01 3.57
C GLY A 264 -15.04 -10.90 4.92
N THR A 265 -16.30 -10.47 4.95
CA THR A 265 -17.05 -10.31 6.20
C THR A 265 -17.63 -11.64 6.70
N ARG A 266 -18.08 -11.64 7.96
CA ARG A 266 -18.83 -12.75 8.60
C ARG A 266 -20.22 -12.33 9.09
N GLY A 267 -20.66 -11.14 8.68
CA GLY A 267 -21.94 -10.58 9.11
C GLY A 267 -23.13 -11.42 8.63
N ALA A 268 -24.27 -11.32 9.29
CA ALA A 268 -25.44 -12.09 8.89
C ALA A 268 -26.07 -11.55 7.60
N LYS A 269 -26.59 -12.45 6.77
CA LYS A 269 -27.44 -12.14 5.60
C LYS A 269 -28.83 -12.76 5.80
N THR A 270 -29.85 -12.19 5.18
CA THR A 270 -31.26 -12.57 5.40
C THR A 270 -31.93 -13.14 4.14
N PRO A 271 -31.68 -14.42 3.80
CA PRO A 271 -32.40 -15.07 2.71
C PRO A 271 -33.83 -15.44 3.13
N THR A 272 -34.64 -15.79 2.13
CA THR A 272 -36.02 -16.25 2.34
C THR A 272 -36.20 -17.66 1.80
N TRP A 273 -37.17 -18.38 2.37
CA TRP A 273 -37.67 -19.65 1.85
C TRP A 273 -39.18 -19.61 1.77
N GLU A 274 -39.77 -20.45 0.92
CA GLU A 274 -41.21 -20.40 0.65
C GLU A 274 -41.91 -21.75 0.79
N ILE A 275 -43.16 -21.71 1.24
CA ILE A 275 -44.14 -22.78 1.07
C ILE A 275 -45.14 -22.28 0.03
N LYS A 276 -45.03 -22.80 -1.19
CA LYS A 276 -45.93 -22.45 -2.30
C LYS A 276 -47.33 -22.97 -2.02
N LYS A 277 -48.33 -22.22 -2.48
CA LYS A 277 -49.72 -22.68 -2.44
C LYS A 277 -49.85 -24.02 -3.17
N ALA A 278 -50.70 -24.90 -2.63
CA ALA A 278 -51.04 -26.15 -3.29
C ALA A 278 -51.64 -25.89 -4.67
N ASN A 279 -51.37 -26.78 -5.61
CA ASN A 279 -52.07 -26.77 -6.89
C ASN A 279 -53.55 -27.07 -6.61
N GLN A 280 -54.42 -26.13 -6.98
CA GLN A 280 -55.85 -26.35 -6.89
C GLN A 280 -56.27 -27.16 -8.11
N ASP A 281 -56.66 -28.42 -7.92
CA ASP A 281 -57.32 -29.16 -8.97
C ASP A 281 -58.58 -28.40 -9.37
N LYS A 282 -58.84 -28.34 -10.68
CA LYS A 282 -60.06 -27.73 -11.21
C LYS A 282 -61.25 -28.36 -10.49
N PRO A 283 -62.19 -27.57 -9.92
CA PRO A 283 -63.34 -28.16 -9.25
C PRO A 283 -64.05 -29.09 -10.23
N SER A 284 -64.20 -30.36 -9.83
CA SER A 284 -65.08 -31.30 -10.50
C SER A 284 -66.47 -30.66 -10.53
N ALA A 285 -67.05 -30.55 -11.73
CA ALA A 285 -68.33 -29.90 -11.93
C ALA A 285 -69.35 -30.43 -10.92
N PHE A 286 -69.98 -29.51 -10.18
CA PHE A 286 -71.14 -29.82 -9.34
C PHE A 286 -72.18 -30.54 -10.22
N ILE A 287 -72.40 -31.83 -9.97
CA ILE A 287 -73.57 -32.51 -10.53
C ILE A 287 -74.78 -31.95 -9.80
N CYS A 288 -75.54 -31.11 -10.50
CA CYS A 288 -76.88 -30.71 -10.06
C CYS A 288 -77.79 -31.93 -10.24
N ASP A 289 -77.89 -32.77 -9.21
CA ASP A 289 -78.93 -33.78 -9.14
C ASP A 289 -80.27 -33.05 -8.97
N LYS A 290 -81.02 -32.95 -10.06
CA LYS A 290 -82.43 -32.59 -10.02
C LYS A 290 -83.17 -33.65 -9.20
N THR A 291 -83.35 -33.41 -7.91
CA THR A 291 -84.32 -34.16 -7.10
C THR A 291 -85.72 -33.79 -7.61
N VAL A 292 -86.32 -34.66 -8.42
CA VAL A 292 -87.73 -34.54 -8.80
C VAL A 292 -88.55 -35.00 -7.59
N PHE A 293 -89.20 -34.07 -6.90
CA PHE A 293 -90.18 -34.39 -5.87
C PHE A 293 -91.50 -34.77 -6.55
N THR A 294 -91.89 -36.04 -6.49
CA THR A 294 -93.24 -36.49 -6.86
C THR A 294 -94.18 -36.30 -5.67
N TRP A 295 -95.18 -35.42 -5.83
CA TRP A 295 -96.31 -35.32 -4.91
C TRP A 295 -97.34 -36.40 -5.22
N SER A 296 -97.71 -37.23 -4.25
CA SER A 296 -98.91 -38.06 -4.32
C SER A 296 -100.06 -37.38 -3.58
N SER A 297 -101.06 -36.91 -4.33
CA SER A 297 -102.32 -36.45 -3.75
C SER A 297 -103.33 -37.59 -3.82
N ARG A 298 -103.65 -38.16 -2.65
CA ARG A 298 -104.75 -39.10 -2.44
C ARG A 298 -105.99 -38.27 -2.07
N TRP A 299 -107.03 -38.35 -2.91
CA TRP A 299 -108.42 -38.03 -2.56
C TRP A 299 -109.30 -39.09 -3.20
#